data_AF-A0A7X8LBR3-F1
#
_entry.id   AF-A0A7X8LBR3-F1
#
_cell.length_a   1.000
_cell.length_b   1.000
_cell.length_c   1.000
_cell.angle_alpha   90.00
_cell.angle_beta   90.00
_cell.angle_gamma   90.00
#
_symmetry.space_group_name_H-M   'P 1'
#
loop_
_entity.id
_entity.type
_entity.pdbx_description
1 polymer ?
#
loop_
_entity_poly.entity_id
_entity_poly.type
_entity_poly.pdbx_seq_one_letter_code
_entity_poly.pdbx_strand_id
1 'polypeptide(L)'
;MITIKTILAVLIMAIVTYIPRALPLTFFRKKIESPWIRSFLYYVPYAVLGAMIFPAILYSTQSTVAATLGLFIAILLAFLEKNLVVVAMGSIFVVYLCEFFLVR
;
A
#
# COMPACT_ATOMS: atom_id res chain seq x y z
N MET A 1 18.30 25.37 18.16
CA MET A 1 18.47 24.89 16.76
C MET A 1 17.63 23.65 16.42
N ILE A 2 17.49 22.65 17.30
CA ILE A 2 16.64 21.47 17.06
C ILE A 2 15.17 21.84 16.83
N THR A 3 14.59 22.72 17.66
CA THR A 3 13.16 23.06 17.62
C THR A 3 12.72 23.73 16.32
N ILE A 4 13.55 24.61 15.76
CA ILE A 4 13.26 25.31 14.49
C ILE A 4 13.23 24.31 13.33
N LYS A 5 14.14 23.32 13.31
CA LYS A 5 14.16 22.27 12.27
C LYS A 5 12.91 21.39 12.33
N THR A 6 12.45 21.05 13.54
CA THR A 6 11.23 20.23 13.70
C THR A 6 9.99 20.99 13.23
N ILE A 7 9.85 22.26 13.59
CA ILE A 7 8.72 23.09 13.14
C ILE A 7 8.74 23.26 11.62
N LEU A 8 9.91 23.50 11.03
CA LEU A 8 10.06 23.60 9.58
C LEU A 8 9.71 22.27 8.88
N ALA A 9 10.14 21.14 9.43
CA ALA A 9 9.82 19.81 8.89
C ALA A 9 8.31 19.51 8.95
N VAL A 10 7.63 19.88 10.04
CA VAL A 10 6.18 19.73 10.18
C VAL A 10 5.45 20.62 9.17
N LEU A 11 5.89 21.87 8.98
CA LEU A 11 5.30 22.77 8.00
C LEU A 11 5.45 22.25 6.57
N ILE A 12 6.65 21.77 6.22
CA ILE A 12 6.92 21.17 4.90
C ILE A 12 6.08 19.90 4.70
N MET A 13 6.01 19.02 5.70
CA MET A 13 5.19 17.81 5.63
C MET A 13 3.70 18.14 5.47
N ALA A 14 3.21 19.15 6.18
CA ALA A 14 1.85 19.63 6.04
C ALA A 14 1.59 20.12 4.60
N ILE A 15 2.45 20.96 4.04
CA ILE A 15 2.32 21.47 2.67
C ILE A 15 2.33 20.31 1.65
N VAL A 16 3.33 19.42 1.71
CA VAL A 16 3.51 18.32 0.76
C VAL A 16 2.38 17.28 0.85
N THR A 17 1.76 17.11 2.02
CA THR A 17 0.64 16.16 2.20
C THR A 17 -0.70 16.80 1.83
N TYR A 18 -0.90 18.08 2.14
CA TYR A 18 -2.16 18.77 1.92
C TYR A 18 -2.38 19.13 0.46
N ILE A 19 -1.33 19.47 -0.29
CA ILE A 19 -1.42 19.76 -1.73
C ILE A 19 -2.08 18.58 -2.47
N PRO A 20 -1.52 17.36 -2.53
CA PRO A 20 -2.12 16.26 -3.28
C PRO A 20 -3.46 15.77 -2.71
N ARG A 21 -3.78 16.03 -1.42
CA ARG A 21 -5.10 15.70 -0.84
C ARG A 21 -6.19 16.73 -1.16
N ALA A 22 -5.84 18.02 -1.20
CA ALA A 22 -6.78 19.12 -1.43
C ALA A 22 -6.90 19.51 -2.91
N LEU A 23 -5.86 19.27 -3.72
CA LEU A 23 -5.86 19.53 -5.16
C LEU A 23 -6.95 18.75 -5.91
N PRO A 24 -7.17 17.43 -5.67
CA PRO A 24 -8.25 16.73 -6.34
C PRO A 24 -9.63 17.24 -5.92
N LEU A 25 -9.80 17.67 -4.66
CA LEU A 25 -11.08 18.15 -4.13
C LEU A 25 -11.41 19.59 -4.57
N THR A 26 -10.40 20.45 -4.75
CA THR A 26 -10.60 21.87 -5.10
C THR A 26 -10.60 22.11 -6.61
N PHE A 27 -9.80 21.37 -7.39
CA PHE A 27 -9.70 21.57 -8.83
C PHE A 27 -10.76 20.79 -9.63
N PHE A 28 -11.21 19.62 -9.16
CA PHE A 28 -12.26 18.82 -9.82
C PHE A 28 -13.68 19.12 -9.33
N ARG A 29 -13.99 20.39 -9.05
CA ARG A 29 -15.36 20.83 -8.72
C ARG A 29 -16.32 20.84 -9.91
N LYS A 30 -15.83 20.71 -11.15
CA LYS A 30 -16.67 20.57 -12.35
C LYS A 30 -16.82 19.10 -12.71
N LYS A 31 -18.04 18.68 -13.06
CA LYS A 31 -18.32 17.35 -13.64
C LYS A 31 -17.30 17.10 -14.74
N ILE A 32 -16.45 16.10 -14.57
CA ILE A 32 -15.50 15.69 -15.61
C ILE A 32 -16.34 15.09 -16.73
N GLU A 33 -16.57 15.86 -17.80
CA GLU A 33 -17.35 15.41 -18.96
C GLU A 33 -16.58 14.40 -19.83
N SER A 34 -15.27 14.25 -19.62
CA SER A 34 -14.45 13.23 -20.29
C SER A 34 -14.31 11.96 -19.41
N PRO A 35 -14.87 10.80 -19.83
CA PRO A 35 -14.76 9.54 -19.10
C PRO A 35 -13.31 9.05 -18.93
N TRP A 36 -12.37 9.51 -19.77
CA TRP A 36 -10.97 9.06 -19.74
C TRP A 36 -10.21 9.57 -18.52
N ILE A 37 -10.31 10.87 -18.21
CA ILE A 37 -9.62 11.50 -17.08
C ILE A 37 -10.20 11.02 -15.75
N ARG A 38 -11.53 10.87 -15.67
CA ARG A 38 -12.20 10.35 -14.47
C ARG A 38 -11.79 8.91 -14.18
N SER A 39 -11.77 8.06 -15.21
CA SER A 39 -11.34 6.67 -15.07
C SER A 39 -9.85 6.60 -14.69
N PHE A 40 -9.00 7.40 -15.33
CA PHE A 40 -7.58 7.46 -14.99
C PHE A 40 -7.32 7.86 -13.53
N LEU A 41 -7.91 8.98 -13.05
CA LEU A 41 -7.73 9.40 -11.65
C LEU A 41 -8.33 8.41 -10.64
N TYR A 42 -9.37 7.66 -11.00
CA TYR A 42 -9.93 6.64 -10.13
C TYR A 42 -9.02 5.41 -10.01
N TYR A 43 -8.38 4.98 -11.09
CA TYR A 43 -7.53 3.78 -11.09
C TYR A 43 -6.09 4.05 -10.60
N VAL A 44 -5.60 5.28 -10.71
CA VAL A 44 -4.23 5.65 -10.28
C VAL A 44 -3.94 5.25 -8.81
N PRO A 45 -4.78 5.58 -7.80
CA PRO A 45 -4.50 5.21 -6.41
C PRO A 45 -4.38 3.70 -6.20
N TYR A 46 -5.27 2.91 -6.81
CA TYR A 46 -5.24 1.45 -6.69
C TYR A 46 -4.02 0.84 -7.39
N ALA A 47 -3.66 1.35 -8.57
CA ALA A 47 -2.46 0.92 -9.29
C ALA A 47 -1.18 1.25 -8.50
N VAL A 48 -1.10 2.44 -7.91
CA VAL A 48 0.03 2.85 -7.08
C VAL A 48 0.12 2.01 -5.80
N LEU A 49 -1.00 1.75 -5.12
CA LEU A 49 -1.02 0.86 -3.95
C LEU A 49 -0.52 -0.54 -4.31
N GLY A 50 -1.00 -1.13 -5.42
CA GLY A 50 -0.52 -2.43 -5.90
C GLY A 50 0.98 -2.41 -6.22
N ALA A 51 1.45 -1.38 -6.94
CA ALA A 51 2.86 -1.22 -7.30
C ALA A 51 3.79 -1.02 -6.09
N MET A 52 3.29 -0.47 -4.99
CA MET A 52 4.05 -0.34 -3.74
C MET A 52 4.02 -1.61 -2.90
N ILE A 53 2.86 -2.28 -2.81
CA ILE A 53 2.67 -3.46 -1.94
C ILE A 53 3.34 -4.70 -2.52
N PHE A 54 3.24 -4.91 -3.84
CA PHE A 54 3.79 -6.09 -4.50
C PHE A 54 5.30 -6.29 -4.26
N PRO A 55 6.18 -5.30 -4.49
CA PRO A 55 7.61 -5.45 -4.17
C PRO A 55 7.84 -5.57 -2.67
N ALA A 56 7.10 -4.83 -1.84
CA ALA A 56 7.27 -4.88 -0.39
C ALA A 56 7.03 -6.27 0.20
N ILE A 57 6.04 -7.01 -0.30
CA ILE A 57 5.77 -8.39 0.16
C ILE A 57 6.94 -9.32 -0.19
N LEU A 58 7.48 -9.22 -1.41
CA LEU A 58 8.55 -10.09 -1.89
C LEU A 58 9.89 -9.84 -1.19
N TYR A 59 10.20 -8.58 -0.85
CA TYR A 59 11.45 -8.19 -0.18
C TYR A 59 11.35 -8.15 1.35
N SER A 60 10.18 -8.43 1.94
CA SER A 60 10.00 -8.38 3.40
C SER A 60 10.67 -9.54 4.15
N THR A 61 10.96 -10.65 3.48
CA THR A 61 11.48 -11.89 4.09
C THR A 61 12.87 -12.22 3.53
N GLN A 62 13.72 -12.84 4.36
CA GLN A 62 15.07 -13.25 3.95
C GLN A 62 15.07 -14.38 2.91
N SER A 63 13.97 -15.14 2.84
CA SER A 63 13.78 -16.23 1.88
C SER A 63 12.68 -15.89 0.87
N THR A 64 13.06 -15.81 -0.41
CA THR A 64 12.14 -15.65 -1.54
C THR A 64 11.06 -16.75 -1.58
N VAL A 65 11.38 -17.94 -1.08
CA VAL A 65 10.43 -19.08 -1.00
C VAL A 65 9.33 -18.82 0.02
N ALA A 66 9.67 -18.30 1.20
CA ALA A 66 8.67 -17.95 2.22
C ALA A 66 7.79 -16.78 1.75
N ALA A 67 8.37 -15.77 1.11
CA ALA A 67 7.64 -14.61 0.59
C ALA A 67 6.62 -15.00 -0.52
N THR A 68 7.02 -15.88 -1.45
CA THR A 68 6.14 -16.36 -2.52
C THR A 68 4.99 -17.23 -2.00
N LEU A 69 5.25 -18.09 -1.00
CA LEU A 69 4.19 -18.86 -0.33
C LEU A 69 3.21 -17.97 0.43
N GLY A 70 3.70 -16.96 1.15
CA GLY A 70 2.88 -15.96 1.82
C GLY A 70 1.97 -15.19 0.86
N LEU A 71 2.53 -14.78 -0.28
CA LEU A 71 1.78 -14.11 -1.35
C LEU A 71 0.71 -15.02 -1.96
N PHE A 72 1.03 -16.29 -2.24
CA PHE A 72 0.08 -17.24 -2.78
C PHE A 72 -1.11 -17.46 -1.83
N ILE A 73 -0.84 -17.57 -0.53
CA ILE A 73 -1.87 -17.76 0.50
C ILE A 73 -2.71 -16.50 0.69
N ALA A 74 -2.09 -15.32 0.66
CA ALA A 74 -2.82 -14.05 0.68
C ALA A 74 -3.79 -13.95 -0.50
N ILE A 75 -3.35 -14.31 -1.71
CA ILE A 75 -4.19 -14.33 -2.91
C ILE A 75 -5.33 -15.34 -2.76
N LEU A 76 -5.04 -16.56 -2.30
CA LEU A 76 -6.03 -17.62 -2.11
C LEU A 76 -7.11 -17.19 -1.11
N LEU A 77 -6.71 -16.67 0.06
CA LEU A 77 -7.65 -16.16 1.08
C LEU A 77 -8.45 -14.94 0.59
N ALA A 78 -7.85 -14.07 -0.23
CA ALA A 78 -8.54 -12.93 -0.84
C ALA A 78 -9.61 -13.38 -1.86
N PHE A 79 -9.33 -14.42 -2.65
CA PHE A 79 -10.33 -15.02 -3.56
C PHE A 79 -11.50 -15.67 -2.83
N LEU A 80 -11.32 -16.10 -1.58
CA LEU A 80 -12.40 -16.62 -0.72
C LEU A 80 -13.23 -15.51 -0.05
N GLU A 81 -13.14 -14.27 -0.53
CA GLU A 81 -13.86 -13.08 -0.05
C GLU A 81 -13.74 -12.88 1.48
N LYS A 82 -12.60 -13.28 2.07
CA LYS A 82 -12.35 -13.13 3.51
C LYS A 82 -11.98 -11.70 3.87
N ASN A 83 -12.29 -11.32 5.12
CA ASN A 83 -11.94 -10.01 5.66
C ASN A 83 -10.43 -9.75 5.58
N LEU A 84 -10.04 -8.49 5.27
CA LEU A 84 -8.65 -8.06 5.12
C LEU A 84 -7.76 -8.49 6.31
N VAL A 85 -8.28 -8.36 7.53
CA VAL A 85 -7.56 -8.75 8.76
C VAL A 85 -7.27 -10.25 8.78
N VAL A 86 -8.21 -11.08 8.33
CA VAL A 86 -8.05 -12.54 8.29
C VAL A 86 -7.03 -12.93 7.23
N VAL A 87 -7.07 -12.29 6.05
CA VAL A 87 -6.08 -12.49 4.98
C VAL A 87 -4.68 -12.14 5.46
N ALA A 88 -4.51 -10.97 6.11
CA ALA A 88 -3.24 -10.51 6.62
C ALA A 88 -2.68 -11.41 7.73
N MET A 89 -3.51 -11.77 8.71
CA MET A 89 -3.12 -12.69 9.78
C MET A 89 -2.72 -14.06 9.22
N GLY A 90 -3.50 -14.58 8.27
CA GLY A 90 -3.22 -15.88 7.63
C GLY A 90 -1.91 -15.88 6.84
N SER A 91 -1.64 -14.84 6.05
CA SER A 91 -0.38 -14.75 5.31
C SER A 91 0.83 -14.61 6.23
N ILE A 92 0.74 -13.76 7.27
CA ILE A 92 1.81 -13.58 8.27
C ILE A 92 2.09 -14.90 8.98
N PHE A 93 1.05 -15.61 9.42
CA PHE A 93 1.22 -16.87 10.13
C PHE A 93 1.94 -17.93 9.27
N VAL A 94 1.60 -18.02 7.98
CA VAL A 94 2.25 -18.99 7.10
C VAL A 94 3.66 -18.58 6.71
N VAL A 95 3.91 -17.28 6.47
CA VAL A 95 5.29 -16.78 6.27
C VAL A 95 6.13 -17.09 7.50
N TYR A 96 5.61 -16.85 8.70
CA TYR A 96 6.29 -17.15 9.96
C TYR A 96 6.62 -18.63 10.10
N LEU A 97 5.68 -19.53 9.82
CA LEU A 97 5.92 -20.97 9.86
C LEU A 97 6.93 -21.43 8.80
N CYS A 98 6.85 -20.89 7.58
CA CYS A 98 7.80 -21.19 6.51
C CYS A 98 9.20 -20.70 6.86
N GLU A 99 9.34 -19.46 7.35
CA GLU A 99 10.62 -18.89 7.74
C GLU A 99 11.22 -19.66 8.93
N PHE A 100 10.40 -20.06 9.90
CA PHE A 100 10.85 -20.90 11.03
C PHE A 100 11.37 -22.27 10.59
N PHE A 101 10.83 -22.88 9.53
CA PHE A 101 11.28 -24.16 9.01
C PHE A 101 12.47 -24.06 8.04
N LEU A 102 12.58 -22.94 7.31
CA LEU A 102 13.50 -22.77 6.18
C LEU A 102 14.76 -21.96 6.56
N VAL A 103 14.67 -21.10 7.57
CA VAL A 103 15.77 -20.22 8.06
C VAL A 103 16.36 -20.70 9.40
N ARG A 104 15.84 -21.80 9.96
CA ARG A 104 16.51 -22.50 11.05
C ARG A 104 17.76 -23.24 10.57
#